data_AF-A0A957SDZ2-F1
#
_entry.id   AF-A0A957SDZ2-F1
#
_cell.length_a   1.000
_cell.length_b   1.000
_cell.length_c   1.000
_cell.angle_alpha   90.00
_cell.angle_beta   90.00
_cell.angle_gamma   90.00
#
_symmetry.space_group_name_H-M   'P 1'
#
loop_
_entity.id
_entity.type
_entity.pdbx_description
1 polymer ?
#
loop_
_entity_poly.entity_id
_entity_poly.type
_entity_poly.pdbx_seq_one_letter_code
_entity_poly.pdbx_strand_id
1 'polypeptide(L)'
;MTTIYINTTSAKGTISRHIYGHFAEHLGRCIYGGLWVGEDSPIPNTQGIRTDALAALRRINIPNLRWPGGCFADEYHWRDGIGPRTQRRRTVNTHWGGVVEDNSFGTHEFMQLCELLDCEPYIAGNVGSGTVQEMQDWVEYMTFGGDSSLSQERQANGRQEPWRLKYFGVGNENWGCGGNMTSSEYATIYRRYQTYVRSHGDNKIYKVACGSHDFRYEWTETLMAEAGRHMHGLSLHYYTVPGVWAQKGSATEFAEGEWFTTLQKALRMDEIVRNHGAIMDKYDPEKKVGLIVDEWGTWFDAEPGTNPGFLYQQNTMRDALVAGLTLNIFNQHCGRVHMANLAQTVNVLQALILTDGADFLLTPTYHVFDLYQVHQ
;
A
#
# COMPACT_ATOMS: atom_id res chain seq x y z
N MET A 1 -27.74 26.21 -7.21
CA MET A 1 -28.40 25.50 -6.09
C MET A 1 -28.23 24.01 -6.38
N THR A 2 -27.58 23.27 -5.48
CA THR A 2 -27.38 21.82 -5.65
C THR A 2 -28.46 21.10 -4.86
N THR A 3 -29.18 20.18 -5.50
CA THR A 3 -30.21 19.36 -4.84
C THR A 3 -29.71 17.93 -4.71
N ILE A 4 -29.73 17.37 -3.51
CA ILE A 4 -29.32 15.98 -3.21
C ILE A 4 -30.54 15.21 -2.72
N TYR A 5 -30.76 14.01 -3.28
CA TYR A 5 -31.78 13.08 -2.84
C TYR A 5 -31.12 11.87 -2.19
N ILE A 6 -31.51 11.56 -0.95
CA ILE A 6 -30.99 10.41 -0.20
C ILE A 6 -32.11 9.39 -0.05
N ASN A 7 -31.95 8.22 -0.68
CA ASN A 7 -32.89 7.11 -0.54
C ASN A 7 -32.34 6.10 0.49
N THR A 8 -32.88 6.14 1.71
CA THR A 8 -32.46 5.28 2.81
C THR A 8 -33.00 3.85 2.74
N THR A 9 -33.85 3.52 1.76
CA THR A 9 -34.46 2.19 1.59
C THR A 9 -33.87 1.39 0.42
N SER A 10 -32.90 1.94 -0.33
CA SER A 10 -32.26 1.28 -1.47
C SER A 10 -30.74 1.19 -1.28
N ALA A 11 -30.29 0.18 -0.53
CA ALA A 11 -28.86 -0.10 -0.35
C ALA A 11 -28.23 -0.47 -1.71
N LYS A 12 -27.06 0.10 -2.02
CA LYS A 12 -26.32 -0.13 -3.27
C LYS A 12 -25.22 -1.18 -3.16
N GLY A 13 -24.74 -1.44 -1.96
CA GLY A 13 -23.68 -2.39 -1.66
C GLY A 13 -23.10 -2.12 -0.28
N THR A 14 -22.12 -2.93 0.11
CA THR A 14 -21.32 -2.70 1.32
C THR A 14 -20.06 -1.97 0.91
N ILE A 15 -19.77 -0.85 1.58
CA ILE A 15 -18.48 -0.19 1.47
C ILE A 15 -17.49 -1.05 2.24
N SER A 16 -16.47 -1.58 1.56
CA SER A 16 -15.43 -2.36 2.22
C SER A 16 -14.60 -1.43 3.11
N ARG A 17 -14.42 -1.76 4.39
CA ARG A 17 -13.47 -1.06 5.27
C ARG A 17 -12.09 -0.90 4.64
N HIS A 18 -11.67 -1.87 3.81
CA HIS A 18 -10.36 -1.87 3.17
C HIS A 18 -10.17 -0.78 2.10
N ILE A 19 -11.24 -0.06 1.70
CA ILE A 19 -11.13 1.20 0.94
C ILE A 19 -10.31 2.26 1.69
N TYR A 20 -10.29 2.18 3.02
CA TYR A 20 -9.56 3.11 3.89
C TYR A 20 -8.18 2.56 4.28
N GLY A 21 -7.57 1.72 3.43
CA GLY A 21 -6.25 1.15 3.68
C GLY A 21 -5.11 2.16 3.53
N HIS A 22 -3.94 1.76 3.99
CA HIS A 22 -2.72 2.58 3.96
C HIS A 22 -1.52 1.81 3.43
N PHE A 23 -0.50 2.55 3.02
CA PHE A 23 0.71 2.02 2.39
C PHE A 23 1.96 2.58 3.09
N ALA A 24 2.87 1.71 3.53
CA ALA A 24 4.15 2.09 4.14
C ALA A 24 5.31 1.36 3.46
N GLU A 25 6.02 2.07 2.59
CA GLU A 25 7.24 1.59 1.94
C GLU A 25 8.47 1.85 2.81
N HIS A 26 9.50 1.04 2.65
CA HIS A 26 10.86 1.41 3.02
C HIS A 26 11.33 2.58 2.13
N LEU A 27 10.89 3.78 2.46
CA LEU A 27 11.13 5.01 1.71
C LEU A 27 11.31 6.17 2.68
N GLY A 28 12.44 6.88 2.56
CA GLY A 28 12.72 8.07 3.33
C GLY A 28 12.55 7.84 4.84
N ARG A 29 11.56 8.52 5.43
CA ARG A 29 11.25 8.42 6.87
C ARG A 29 9.86 7.84 7.14
N CYS A 30 9.30 7.05 6.21
CA CYS A 30 8.01 6.37 6.44
C CYS A 30 8.16 5.28 7.51
N ILE A 31 9.10 4.35 7.32
CA ILE A 31 9.43 3.34 8.33
C ILE A 31 10.29 3.94 9.44
N TYR A 32 11.52 4.33 9.13
CA TYR A 32 12.47 4.82 10.11
C TYR A 32 12.16 6.25 10.55
N GLY A 33 11.96 6.44 11.86
CA GLY A 33 11.54 7.71 12.45
C GLY A 33 10.02 7.98 12.35
N GLY A 34 9.37 7.50 11.28
CA GLY A 34 7.92 7.59 11.10
C GLY A 34 7.12 6.55 11.87
N LEU A 35 7.58 5.30 11.91
CA LEU A 35 6.94 4.19 12.64
C LEU A 35 7.92 3.53 13.59
N TRP A 36 9.06 3.07 13.08
CA TRP A 36 10.13 2.42 13.82
C TRP A 36 11.15 3.43 14.32
N VAL A 37 11.36 3.46 15.64
CA VAL A 37 12.36 4.28 16.31
C VAL A 37 13.43 3.45 17.02
N GLY A 38 13.20 2.14 17.18
CA GLY A 38 14.05 1.23 17.94
C GLY A 38 13.69 1.17 19.43
N GLU A 39 13.87 0.01 20.05
CA GLU A 39 13.44 -0.26 21.43
C GLU A 39 14.12 0.66 22.46
N ASP A 40 15.41 0.96 22.24
CA ASP A 40 16.22 1.83 23.12
C ASP A 40 16.05 3.33 22.82
N SER A 41 15.14 3.70 21.91
CA SER A 41 14.90 5.10 21.56
C SER A 41 14.33 5.90 22.73
N PRO A 42 14.76 7.17 22.93
CA PRO A 42 14.13 8.05 23.91
C PRO A 42 12.71 8.48 23.51
N ILE A 43 12.31 8.30 22.24
CA ILE A 43 10.94 8.54 21.79
C ILE A 43 10.05 7.44 22.40
N PRO A 44 8.94 7.79 23.10
CA PRO A 44 8.04 6.80 23.67
C PRO A 44 7.59 5.77 22.63
N ASN A 45 7.87 4.50 22.91
CA ASN A 45 7.65 3.42 21.97
C ASN A 45 7.15 2.14 22.67
N THR A 46 6.49 1.28 21.90
CA THR A 46 6.15 -0.09 22.29
C THR A 46 6.92 -1.02 21.38
N GLN A 47 7.90 -1.74 21.93
CA GLN A 47 8.74 -2.69 21.18
C GLN A 47 9.35 -2.05 19.92
N GLY A 48 9.86 -0.82 20.06
CA GLY A 48 10.52 -0.06 19.00
C GLY A 48 9.61 0.73 18.06
N ILE A 49 8.29 0.60 18.18
CA ILE A 49 7.31 1.36 17.39
C ILE A 49 6.79 2.55 18.19
N ARG A 50 6.89 3.77 17.67
CA ARG A 50 6.50 4.99 18.39
C ARG A 50 5.00 5.02 18.74
N THR A 51 4.67 5.35 19.99
CA THR A 51 3.31 5.19 20.54
C THR A 51 2.31 6.22 20.06
N ASP A 52 2.78 7.41 19.69
CA ASP A 52 1.96 8.49 19.13
C ASP A 52 1.40 8.12 17.74
N ALA A 53 2.23 7.57 16.85
CA ALA A 53 1.78 7.06 15.56
C ALA A 53 0.82 5.86 15.72
N LEU A 54 1.14 4.92 16.64
CA LEU A 54 0.23 3.81 16.96
C LEU A 54 -1.15 4.32 17.44
N ALA A 55 -1.18 5.29 18.35
CA ALA A 55 -2.43 5.84 18.87
C ALA A 55 -3.24 6.54 17.78
N ALA A 56 -2.58 7.34 16.93
CA ALA A 56 -3.24 8.04 15.84
C ALA A 56 -3.83 7.08 14.79
N LEU A 57 -3.07 6.06 14.38
CA LEU A 57 -3.52 5.08 13.38
C LEU A 57 -4.62 4.17 13.93
N ARG A 58 -4.53 3.71 15.19
CA ARG A 58 -5.63 2.99 15.86
C ARG A 58 -6.89 3.83 15.92
N ARG A 59 -6.77 5.13 16.21
CA ARG A 59 -7.93 6.02 16.31
C ARG A 59 -8.71 6.07 15.01
N ILE A 60 -8.06 6.03 13.85
CA ILE A 60 -8.73 6.02 12.53
C ILE A 60 -9.18 4.62 12.07
N ASN A 61 -9.08 3.60 12.93
CA ASN A 61 -9.42 2.21 12.63
C ASN A 61 -8.73 1.70 11.36
N ILE A 62 -7.42 1.91 11.24
CA ILE A 62 -6.64 1.44 10.08
C ILE A 62 -7.00 -0.03 9.74
N PRO A 63 -7.57 -0.31 8.55
CA PRO A 63 -8.14 -1.62 8.25
C PRO A 63 -7.10 -2.60 7.69
N ASN A 64 -6.09 -2.09 6.99
CA ASN A 64 -4.96 -2.83 6.47
C ASN A 64 -3.77 -1.91 6.18
N LEU A 65 -2.58 -2.48 6.16
CA LEU A 65 -1.33 -1.78 5.84
C LEU A 65 -0.53 -2.59 4.81
N ARG A 66 -0.18 -1.95 3.69
CA ARG A 66 0.66 -2.52 2.62
C ARG A 66 2.14 -2.26 2.88
N TRP A 67 3.00 -3.28 2.74
CA TRP A 67 4.46 -3.24 3.00
C TRP A 67 5.17 -4.42 2.29
N PRO A 68 6.48 -4.40 1.97
CA PRO A 68 7.50 -3.37 2.19
C PRO A 68 7.50 -2.30 1.10
N GLY A 69 6.58 -2.43 0.16
CA GLY A 69 6.06 -1.35 -0.66
C GLY A 69 6.60 -1.23 -2.05
N GLY A 70 5.76 -0.71 -2.95
CA GLY A 70 6.17 -0.06 -4.19
C GLY A 70 7.37 -0.70 -4.88
N CYS A 71 8.28 0.16 -5.33
CA CYS A 71 9.48 -0.27 -6.03
C CYS A 71 10.44 -1.04 -5.12
N PHE A 72 10.49 -0.72 -3.82
CA PHE A 72 11.36 -1.42 -2.88
C PHE A 72 11.03 -2.92 -2.78
N ALA A 73 9.75 -3.31 -2.87
CA ALA A 73 9.30 -4.69 -2.74
C ALA A 73 9.88 -5.61 -3.80
N ASP A 74 10.10 -5.12 -5.03
CA ASP A 74 10.69 -5.89 -6.12
C ASP A 74 12.24 -5.90 -6.11
N GLU A 75 12.87 -5.31 -5.10
CA GLU A 75 14.30 -5.48 -4.76
C GLU A 75 14.50 -6.09 -3.36
N TYR A 76 13.43 -6.27 -2.59
CA TYR A 76 13.50 -6.76 -1.22
C TYR A 76 13.66 -8.28 -1.19
N HIS A 77 14.66 -8.74 -0.43
CA HIS A 77 14.84 -10.15 -0.11
C HIS A 77 14.51 -10.38 1.36
N TRP A 78 13.36 -11.00 1.64
CA TRP A 78 12.77 -11.03 2.99
C TRP A 78 13.64 -11.65 4.09
N ARG A 79 14.58 -12.51 3.69
CA ARG A 79 15.56 -13.10 4.61
C ARG A 79 16.53 -12.07 5.19
N ASP A 80 16.78 -10.97 4.49
CA ASP A 80 17.62 -9.87 4.97
C ASP A 80 16.99 -9.17 6.19
N GLY A 81 15.66 -9.26 6.35
CA GLY A 81 14.87 -8.65 7.42
C GLY A 81 14.40 -9.60 8.53
N ILE A 82 15.03 -10.77 8.72
CA ILE A 82 14.75 -11.68 9.84
C ILE A 82 16.03 -12.06 10.60
N GLY A 83 15.89 -12.78 11.71
CA GLY A 83 17.03 -13.11 12.57
C GLY A 83 17.47 -11.97 13.49
N PRO A 84 18.58 -12.16 14.24
CA PRO A 84 19.12 -11.16 15.14
C PRO A 84 19.39 -9.84 14.39
N ARG A 85 18.79 -8.73 14.84
CA ARG A 85 18.85 -7.42 14.15
C ARG A 85 20.29 -6.95 13.87
N THR A 86 21.23 -7.22 14.77
CA THR A 86 22.64 -6.85 14.62
C THR A 86 23.39 -7.65 13.54
N GLN A 87 22.80 -8.73 13.03
CA GLN A 87 23.36 -9.59 11.98
C GLN A 87 22.62 -9.46 10.66
N ARG A 88 21.54 -8.65 10.62
CA ARG A 88 20.76 -8.42 9.40
C ARG A 88 21.61 -7.73 8.35
N ARG A 89 21.37 -8.10 7.09
CA ARG A 89 22.14 -7.57 5.97
C ARG A 89 21.79 -6.11 5.77
N ARG A 90 22.80 -5.29 5.52
CA ARG A 90 22.60 -3.90 5.07
C ARG A 90 22.53 -3.87 3.55
N THR A 91 21.47 -3.30 3.00
CA THR A 91 21.24 -3.17 1.56
C THR A 91 21.22 -1.70 1.16
N VAL A 92 21.19 -1.42 -0.15
CA VAL A 92 21.08 -0.06 -0.68
C VAL A 92 19.67 0.12 -1.19
N ASN A 93 18.97 1.15 -0.72
CA ASN A 93 17.71 1.57 -1.28
C ASN A 93 17.97 2.38 -2.55
N THR A 94 18.00 1.67 -3.69
CA THR A 94 18.43 2.21 -4.99
C THR A 94 17.47 3.28 -5.52
N HIS A 95 16.17 3.04 -5.37
CA HIS A 95 15.10 3.93 -5.83
C HIS A 95 15.03 5.21 -5.01
N TRP A 96 15.26 5.12 -3.69
CA TRP A 96 14.94 6.20 -2.75
C TRP A 96 16.18 6.81 -2.11
N GLY A 97 16.96 7.50 -2.93
CA GLY A 97 18.09 8.32 -2.48
C GLY A 97 19.42 7.57 -2.29
N GLY A 98 19.49 6.27 -2.63
CA GLY A 98 20.73 5.49 -2.56
C GLY A 98 21.24 5.29 -1.14
N VAL A 99 20.36 5.39 -0.14
CA VAL A 99 20.72 5.29 1.28
C VAL A 99 20.81 3.84 1.73
N VAL A 100 21.53 3.61 2.82
CA VAL A 100 21.68 2.27 3.39
C VAL A 100 20.42 1.91 4.17
N GLU A 101 19.79 0.81 3.79
CA GLU A 101 18.74 0.12 4.52
C GLU A 101 19.40 -0.91 5.45
N ASP A 102 19.17 -0.83 6.76
CA ASP A 102 19.78 -1.75 7.73
C ASP A 102 18.92 -2.98 8.05
N ASN A 103 17.69 -3.03 7.50
CA ASN A 103 16.70 -4.06 7.69
C ASN A 103 16.33 -4.30 9.16
N SER A 104 16.54 -3.31 10.04
CA SER A 104 16.17 -3.40 11.46
C SER A 104 14.66 -3.48 11.66
N PHE A 105 13.87 -2.97 10.71
CA PHE A 105 12.44 -3.23 10.58
C PHE A 105 12.21 -4.24 9.46
N GLY A 106 11.78 -5.47 9.78
CA GLY A 106 11.53 -6.52 8.81
C GLY A 106 10.24 -7.27 9.08
N THR A 107 10.19 -8.56 8.71
CA THR A 107 8.94 -9.34 8.75
C THR A 107 8.32 -9.37 10.15
N HIS A 108 9.13 -9.60 11.20
CA HIS A 108 8.61 -9.69 12.57
C HIS A 108 8.08 -8.35 13.05
N GLU A 109 8.83 -7.27 12.83
CA GLU A 109 8.44 -5.93 13.26
C GLU A 109 7.18 -5.43 12.53
N PHE A 110 7.05 -5.73 11.23
CA PHE A 110 5.85 -5.38 10.46
C PHE A 110 4.60 -6.15 10.89
N MET A 111 4.72 -7.47 11.09
CA MET A 111 3.58 -8.27 11.54
C MET A 111 3.15 -7.87 12.95
N GLN A 112 4.10 -7.54 13.82
CA GLN A 112 3.84 -7.02 15.15
C GLN A 112 3.20 -5.63 15.12
N LEU A 113 3.62 -4.75 14.21
CA LEU A 113 2.95 -3.45 13.97
C LEU A 113 1.47 -3.67 13.63
N CYS A 114 1.18 -4.62 12.73
CA CYS A 114 -0.21 -4.93 12.35
C CYS A 114 -1.02 -5.49 13.53
N GLU A 115 -0.43 -6.37 14.36
CA GLU A 115 -1.06 -6.88 15.58
C GLU A 115 -1.33 -5.77 16.60
N LEU A 116 -0.40 -4.83 16.77
CA LEU A 116 -0.62 -3.66 17.63
C LEU A 116 -1.74 -2.79 17.05
N LEU A 117 -1.77 -2.53 15.75
CA LEU A 117 -2.79 -1.70 15.13
C LEU A 117 -4.17 -2.37 15.01
N ASP A 118 -4.26 -3.69 15.23
CA ASP A 118 -5.43 -4.52 14.92
C ASP A 118 -5.87 -4.37 13.45
N CYS A 119 -4.89 -4.35 12.54
CA CYS A 119 -5.12 -4.20 11.10
C CYS A 119 -4.64 -5.43 10.32
N GLU A 120 -5.23 -5.67 9.15
CA GLU A 120 -4.80 -6.78 8.29
C GLU A 120 -3.46 -6.48 7.62
N PRO A 121 -2.47 -7.39 7.68
CA PRO A 121 -1.24 -7.25 6.91
C PRO A 121 -1.51 -7.47 5.42
N TYR A 122 -0.99 -6.57 4.59
CA TYR A 122 -0.86 -6.73 3.13
C TYR A 122 0.63 -6.75 2.78
N ILE A 123 1.16 -7.94 2.49
CA ILE A 123 2.54 -8.12 2.03
C ILE A 123 2.65 -7.99 0.52
N ALA A 124 3.58 -7.19 0.02
CA ALA A 124 4.01 -7.15 -1.38
C ALA A 124 5.25 -8.04 -1.57
N GLY A 125 5.12 -9.12 -2.34
CA GLY A 125 6.21 -10.05 -2.62
C GLY A 125 7.00 -9.68 -3.87
N ASN A 126 8.30 -9.97 -3.85
CA ASN A 126 9.23 -9.67 -4.93
C ASN A 126 9.04 -10.62 -6.14
N VAL A 127 8.76 -10.05 -7.31
CA VAL A 127 8.73 -10.77 -8.60
C VAL A 127 9.89 -10.34 -9.49
N GLY A 128 10.21 -9.05 -9.52
CA GLY A 128 11.17 -8.46 -10.46
C GLY A 128 12.58 -9.03 -10.32
N SER A 129 13.06 -9.19 -9.08
CA SER A 129 14.41 -9.70 -8.79
C SER A 129 14.45 -10.93 -7.88
N GLY A 130 13.30 -11.28 -7.28
CA GLY A 130 13.15 -12.44 -6.40
C GLY A 130 12.84 -13.74 -7.16
N THR A 131 12.89 -14.86 -6.45
CA THR A 131 12.56 -16.17 -7.04
C THR A 131 11.18 -16.70 -6.61
N VAL A 132 10.62 -17.63 -7.38
CA VAL A 132 9.37 -18.33 -6.99
C VAL A 132 9.52 -19.01 -5.63
N GLN A 133 10.67 -19.65 -5.38
CA GLN A 133 10.95 -20.33 -4.11
C GLN A 133 11.03 -19.34 -2.96
N GLU A 134 11.71 -18.21 -3.15
CA GLU A 134 11.83 -17.17 -2.13
C GLU A 134 10.47 -16.67 -1.65
N MET A 135 9.55 -16.40 -2.58
CA MET A 135 8.18 -15.98 -2.26
C MET A 135 7.38 -17.09 -1.55
N GLN A 136 7.51 -18.34 -2.01
CA GLN A 136 6.89 -19.50 -1.37
C GLN A 136 7.37 -19.66 0.07
N ASP A 137 8.68 -19.61 0.29
CA ASP A 137 9.32 -19.76 1.59
C ASP A 137 8.87 -18.65 2.55
N TRP A 138 8.68 -17.42 2.05
CA TRP A 138 8.21 -16.33 2.89
C TRP A 138 6.80 -16.56 3.42
N VAL A 139 5.90 -17.04 2.55
CA VAL A 139 4.52 -17.39 2.91
C VAL A 139 4.50 -18.54 3.91
N GLU A 140 5.32 -19.58 3.69
CA GLU A 140 5.45 -20.70 4.64
C GLU A 140 5.96 -20.21 5.99
N TYR A 141 7.07 -19.46 6.01
CA TYR A 141 7.66 -18.89 7.22
C TYR A 141 6.62 -18.15 8.06
N MET A 142 5.81 -17.30 7.43
CA MET A 142 4.80 -16.51 8.15
C MET A 142 3.60 -17.33 8.62
N THR A 143 3.12 -18.31 7.84
CA THR A 143 1.76 -18.87 8.01
C THR A 143 1.68 -20.35 8.33
N PHE A 144 2.77 -21.11 8.17
CA PHE A 144 2.74 -22.55 8.43
C PHE A 144 2.85 -22.86 9.92
N GLY A 145 1.86 -23.56 10.45
CA GLY A 145 1.78 -23.98 11.86
C GLY A 145 2.27 -25.40 12.14
N GLY A 146 2.66 -26.16 11.11
CA GLY A 146 3.25 -27.49 11.28
C GLY A 146 4.74 -27.43 11.58
N ASP A 147 5.40 -28.59 11.51
CA ASP A 147 6.84 -28.72 11.71
C ASP A 147 7.59 -28.70 10.36
N SER A 148 8.24 -27.58 10.08
CA SER A 148 9.16 -27.37 8.96
C SER A 148 10.35 -26.51 9.38
N SER A 149 11.47 -26.59 8.64
CA SER A 149 12.65 -25.76 8.93
C SER A 149 12.32 -24.26 8.99
N LEU A 150 11.42 -23.77 8.13
CA LEU A 150 10.99 -22.37 8.12
C LEU A 150 10.12 -22.00 9.32
N SER A 151 9.23 -22.91 9.75
CA SER A 151 8.44 -22.70 10.97
C SER A 151 9.32 -22.70 12.24
N GLN A 152 10.33 -23.59 12.31
CA GLN A 152 11.30 -23.64 13.39
C GLN A 152 12.18 -22.37 13.39
N GLU A 153 12.56 -21.87 12.21
CA GLU A 153 13.29 -20.60 12.06
C GLU A 153 12.44 -19.42 12.58
N ARG A 154 11.14 -19.37 12.26
CA ARG A 154 10.22 -18.36 12.82
C ARG A 154 10.15 -18.43 14.34
N GLN A 155 10.02 -19.64 14.89
CA GLN A 155 9.97 -19.89 16.34
C GLN A 155 11.27 -19.46 17.03
N ALA A 156 12.42 -19.80 16.46
CA ALA A 156 13.74 -19.39 16.95
C ALA A 156 13.92 -17.88 16.92
N ASN A 157 13.30 -17.20 15.96
CA ASN A 157 13.27 -15.74 15.85
C ASN A 157 12.23 -15.08 16.78
N GLY A 158 11.58 -15.83 17.67
CA GLY A 158 10.73 -15.29 18.73
C GLY A 158 9.23 -15.38 18.49
N ARG A 159 8.77 -15.90 17.34
CA ARG A 159 7.34 -16.09 17.05
C ARG A 159 6.94 -17.56 17.01
N GLN A 160 6.29 -18.02 18.08
CA GLN A 160 5.87 -19.42 18.22
C GLN A 160 4.78 -19.80 17.21
N GLU A 161 3.62 -19.15 17.31
CA GLU A 161 2.46 -19.42 16.46
C GLU A 161 2.59 -18.76 15.08
N PRO A 162 2.04 -19.34 14.00
CA PRO A 162 1.98 -18.64 12.72
C PRO A 162 1.17 -17.34 12.83
N TRP A 163 1.45 -16.38 11.97
CA TRP A 163 0.58 -15.23 11.79
C TRP A 163 -0.57 -15.57 10.83
N ARG A 164 -1.65 -14.80 10.95
CA ARG A 164 -2.64 -14.72 9.88
C ARG A 164 -2.18 -13.69 8.86
N LEU A 165 -2.18 -14.08 7.60
CA LEU A 165 -1.83 -13.23 6.47
C LEU A 165 -2.95 -13.32 5.44
N LYS A 166 -3.70 -12.22 5.32
CA LYS A 166 -4.84 -12.17 4.41
C LYS A 166 -4.45 -11.71 3.02
N TYR A 167 -3.74 -10.59 2.88
CA TYR A 167 -3.47 -10.00 1.56
C TYR A 167 -2.03 -10.21 1.14
N PHE A 168 -1.84 -10.67 -0.10
CA PHE A 168 -0.51 -10.88 -0.68
C PHE A 168 -0.47 -10.39 -2.14
N GLY A 169 0.34 -9.38 -2.40
CA GLY A 169 0.63 -8.84 -3.73
C GLY A 169 1.76 -9.63 -4.37
N VAL A 170 1.56 -10.07 -5.61
CA VAL A 170 2.55 -10.86 -6.35
C VAL A 170 3.26 -9.94 -7.34
N GLY A 171 4.26 -9.21 -6.85
CA GLY A 171 4.94 -8.14 -7.58
C GLY A 171 4.24 -6.78 -7.44
N ASN A 172 5.00 -5.73 -7.71
CA ASN A 172 4.56 -4.34 -7.76
C ASN A 172 5.10 -3.66 -9.03
N GLU A 173 4.28 -2.79 -9.64
CA GLU A 173 4.64 -1.97 -10.80
C GLU A 173 5.57 -2.67 -11.79
N ASN A 174 5.25 -3.92 -12.14
CA ASN A 174 6.14 -4.75 -12.95
C ASN A 174 6.28 -4.22 -14.37
N TRP A 175 5.39 -3.32 -14.81
CA TRP A 175 5.51 -2.51 -16.02
C TRP A 175 6.60 -1.43 -15.97
N GLY A 176 7.08 -1.07 -14.77
CA GLY A 176 8.06 -0.03 -14.51
C GLY A 176 9.21 -0.58 -13.65
N CYS A 177 9.34 -0.08 -12.42
CA CYS A 177 10.46 -0.43 -11.53
C CYS A 177 10.54 -1.94 -11.20
N GLY A 178 9.41 -2.66 -11.20
CA GLY A 178 9.37 -4.10 -10.95
C GLY A 178 9.80 -4.99 -12.14
N GLY A 179 10.45 -4.44 -13.18
CA GLY A 179 11.08 -5.23 -14.25
C GLY A 179 10.81 -4.78 -15.69
N ASN A 180 10.15 -3.63 -15.92
CA ASN A 180 9.83 -3.09 -17.25
C ASN A 180 9.14 -4.12 -18.20
N MET A 181 8.27 -4.96 -17.64
CA MET A 181 7.60 -6.05 -18.33
C MET A 181 6.45 -5.54 -19.21
N THR A 182 6.20 -6.25 -20.30
CA THR A 182 4.89 -6.18 -20.97
C THR A 182 3.80 -6.86 -20.13
N SER A 183 2.54 -6.57 -20.41
CA SER A 183 1.38 -7.14 -19.73
C SER A 183 1.31 -8.67 -19.86
N SER A 184 1.56 -9.22 -21.06
CA SER A 184 1.55 -10.68 -21.29
C SER A 184 2.74 -11.40 -20.64
N GLU A 185 3.92 -10.77 -20.61
CA GLU A 185 5.08 -11.31 -19.87
C GLU A 185 4.75 -11.40 -18.37
N TYR A 186 4.27 -10.31 -17.79
CA TYR A 186 3.88 -10.30 -16.38
C TYR A 186 2.71 -11.28 -16.12
N ALA A 187 1.69 -11.37 -16.97
CA ALA A 187 0.60 -12.33 -16.80
C ALA A 187 1.10 -13.78 -16.75
N THR A 188 2.08 -14.12 -17.59
CA THR A 188 2.75 -15.44 -17.57
C THR A 188 3.52 -15.66 -16.27
N ILE A 189 4.30 -14.67 -15.84
CA ILE A 189 5.10 -14.73 -14.60
C ILE A 189 4.20 -14.80 -13.37
N TYR A 190 3.18 -13.95 -13.28
CA TYR A 190 2.19 -13.94 -12.21
C TYR A 190 1.57 -15.33 -12.02
N ARG A 191 1.09 -15.96 -13.11
CA ARG A 191 0.49 -17.30 -13.05
C ARG A 191 1.45 -18.33 -12.47
N ARG A 192 2.75 -18.22 -12.78
CA ARG A 192 3.81 -19.06 -12.23
C ARG A 192 4.01 -18.79 -10.74
N TYR A 193 4.26 -17.54 -10.33
CA TYR A 193 4.54 -17.20 -8.92
C TYR A 193 3.35 -17.50 -8.01
N GLN A 194 2.14 -17.06 -8.39
CA GLN A 194 0.96 -17.24 -7.55
C GLN A 194 0.66 -18.72 -7.26
N THR A 195 1.05 -19.64 -8.15
CA THR A 195 0.82 -21.08 -7.98
C THR A 195 1.43 -21.61 -6.68
N TYR A 196 2.54 -21.01 -6.23
CA TYR A 196 3.28 -21.43 -5.05
C TYR A 196 3.00 -20.56 -3.81
N VAL A 197 2.18 -19.51 -3.95
CA VAL A 197 1.58 -18.80 -2.82
C VAL A 197 0.44 -19.67 -2.27
N ARG A 198 0.77 -20.55 -1.31
CA ARG A 198 -0.16 -21.53 -0.73
C ARG A 198 -0.83 -21.00 0.53
N SER A 199 -2.06 -21.44 0.73
CA SER A 199 -2.82 -21.24 1.97
C SER A 199 -2.53 -22.40 2.92
N HIS A 200 -1.95 -22.14 4.08
CA HIS A 200 -1.60 -23.15 5.09
C HIS A 200 -2.66 -23.20 6.20
N GLY A 201 -3.10 -24.41 6.57
CA GLY A 201 -4.15 -24.60 7.56
C GLY A 201 -5.43 -23.81 7.23
N ASP A 202 -5.90 -23.04 8.21
CA ASP A 202 -7.08 -22.17 8.06
C ASP A 202 -6.77 -20.81 7.41
N ASN A 203 -5.50 -20.48 7.19
CA ASN A 203 -5.13 -19.19 6.59
C ASN A 203 -5.46 -19.17 5.09
N LYS A 204 -6.36 -18.27 4.66
CA LYS A 204 -6.75 -18.10 3.25
C LYS A 204 -6.15 -16.81 2.70
N ILE A 205 -5.25 -16.95 1.73
CA ILE A 205 -4.56 -15.82 1.11
C ILE A 205 -5.39 -15.25 -0.05
N TYR A 206 -5.71 -13.97 0.06
CA TYR A 206 -6.24 -13.12 -0.99
C TYR A 206 -5.08 -12.58 -1.84
N LYS A 207 -4.89 -13.21 -3.00
CA LYS A 207 -3.81 -12.88 -3.94
C LYS A 207 -4.17 -11.66 -4.80
N VAL A 208 -3.33 -10.64 -4.79
CA VAL A 208 -3.46 -9.43 -5.62
C VAL A 208 -2.41 -9.50 -6.74
N ALA A 209 -2.86 -9.40 -7.99
CA ALA A 209 -1.97 -9.25 -9.15
C ALA A 209 -1.63 -7.77 -9.35
N CYS A 210 -0.41 -7.47 -9.80
CA CYS A 210 -0.03 -6.13 -10.27
C CYS A 210 -0.88 -5.79 -11.49
N GLY A 211 -1.79 -4.84 -11.31
CA GLY A 211 -2.61 -4.31 -12.38
C GLY A 211 -2.01 -3.05 -12.98
N SER A 212 -2.91 -2.22 -13.51
CA SER A 212 -2.54 -1.12 -14.41
C SER A 212 -2.19 0.16 -13.65
N HIS A 213 -1.75 1.17 -14.40
CA HIS A 213 -1.69 2.55 -13.94
C HIS A 213 -2.49 3.46 -14.89
N ASP A 214 -3.03 4.54 -14.33
CA ASP A 214 -3.73 5.59 -15.07
C ASP A 214 -4.75 5.03 -16.10
N PHE A 215 -4.62 5.43 -17.36
CA PHE A 215 -5.48 5.10 -18.50
C PHE A 215 -4.99 3.88 -19.30
N ARG A 216 -4.03 3.10 -18.79
CA ARG A 216 -3.43 1.98 -19.54
C ARG A 216 -4.33 0.73 -19.51
N TYR A 217 -5.48 0.85 -20.16
CA TYR A 217 -6.53 -0.17 -20.20
C TYR A 217 -6.09 -1.53 -20.78
N GLU A 218 -5.11 -1.51 -21.69
CA GLU A 218 -4.54 -2.72 -22.29
C GLU A 218 -4.01 -3.69 -21.23
N TRP A 219 -3.34 -3.19 -20.18
CA TRP A 219 -2.81 -4.04 -19.12
C TRP A 219 -3.94 -4.79 -18.40
N THR A 220 -5.03 -4.09 -18.07
CA THR A 220 -6.20 -4.69 -17.42
C THR A 220 -6.88 -5.73 -18.31
N GLU A 221 -7.03 -5.44 -19.62
CA GLU A 221 -7.60 -6.40 -20.58
C GLU A 221 -6.75 -7.69 -20.62
N THR A 222 -5.44 -7.56 -20.77
CA THR A 222 -4.51 -8.69 -20.85
C THR A 222 -4.51 -9.52 -19.56
N LEU A 223 -4.38 -8.88 -18.39
CA LEU A 223 -4.34 -9.59 -17.11
C LEU A 223 -5.66 -10.31 -16.79
N MET A 224 -6.80 -9.68 -17.08
CA MET A 224 -8.10 -10.32 -16.88
C MET A 224 -8.30 -11.50 -17.83
N ALA A 225 -7.90 -11.37 -19.09
CA ALA A 225 -8.01 -12.43 -20.09
C ALA A 225 -7.13 -13.65 -19.77
N GLU A 226 -5.87 -13.41 -19.38
CA GLU A 226 -4.88 -14.48 -19.24
C GLU A 226 -4.77 -15.05 -17.83
N ALA A 227 -4.99 -14.22 -16.80
CA ALA A 227 -4.71 -14.56 -15.41
C ALA A 227 -5.89 -14.35 -14.45
N GLY A 228 -7.03 -13.80 -14.89
CA GLY A 228 -8.15 -13.42 -14.02
C GLY A 228 -8.67 -14.55 -13.12
N ARG A 229 -8.59 -15.81 -13.56
CA ARG A 229 -8.99 -17.00 -12.76
C ARG A 229 -8.04 -17.37 -11.63
N HIS A 230 -6.88 -16.73 -11.56
CA HIS A 230 -5.80 -17.05 -10.61
C HIS A 230 -5.58 -15.96 -9.54
N MET A 231 -6.35 -14.88 -9.61
CA MET A 231 -6.28 -13.75 -8.68
C MET A 231 -7.59 -13.56 -7.92
N HIS A 232 -7.50 -12.93 -6.76
CA HIS A 232 -8.66 -12.44 -6.03
C HIS A 232 -8.80 -10.93 -6.19
N GLY A 233 -7.69 -10.21 -6.39
CA GLY A 233 -7.72 -8.80 -6.73
C GLY A 233 -6.74 -8.45 -7.85
N LEU A 234 -7.04 -7.36 -8.55
CA LEU A 234 -6.18 -6.74 -9.54
C LEU A 234 -5.90 -5.30 -9.09
N SER A 235 -4.63 -4.94 -8.98
CA SER A 235 -4.26 -3.62 -8.48
C SER A 235 -4.48 -2.49 -9.51
N LEU A 236 -4.48 -1.24 -9.05
CA LEU A 236 -4.57 -0.05 -9.91
C LEU A 236 -3.87 1.12 -9.21
N HIS A 237 -2.96 1.76 -9.93
CA HIS A 237 -2.24 2.93 -9.42
C HIS A 237 -2.68 4.21 -10.13
N TYR A 238 -2.95 5.27 -9.37
CA TYR A 238 -3.21 6.60 -9.92
C TYR A 238 -2.84 7.71 -8.94
N TYR A 239 -1.81 8.48 -9.29
CA TYR A 239 -1.39 9.64 -8.53
C TYR A 239 -1.97 10.93 -9.09
N THR A 240 -2.42 11.81 -8.19
CA THR A 240 -2.82 13.18 -8.52
C THR A 240 -1.58 14.08 -8.56
N VAL A 241 -1.04 14.27 -9.76
CA VAL A 241 0.12 15.14 -10.02
C VAL A 241 -0.35 16.43 -10.70
N PRO A 242 -0.32 17.61 -10.05
CA PRO A 242 -0.88 18.85 -10.63
C PRO A 242 -0.18 19.29 -11.91
N GLY A 243 1.15 19.35 -11.89
CA GLY A 243 1.99 19.72 -13.03
C GLY A 243 2.32 18.54 -13.95
N VAL A 244 3.56 18.54 -14.44
CA VAL A 244 4.18 17.44 -15.20
C VAL A 244 5.14 16.67 -14.30
N TRP A 245 5.53 15.45 -14.67
CA TRP A 245 6.37 14.62 -13.78
C TRP A 245 7.69 15.29 -13.36
N ALA A 246 8.31 16.04 -14.28
CA ALA A 246 9.56 16.77 -14.04
C ALA A 246 9.41 18.02 -13.16
N GLN A 247 8.17 18.54 -13.01
CA GLN A 247 7.85 19.73 -12.22
C GLN A 247 6.39 19.63 -11.79
N LYS A 248 6.17 19.00 -10.64
CA LYS A 248 4.83 18.59 -10.19
C LYS A 248 4.07 19.75 -9.55
N GLY A 249 4.79 20.75 -9.04
CA GLY A 249 4.26 21.89 -8.29
C GLY A 249 4.50 21.72 -6.79
N SER A 250 4.39 22.83 -6.05
CA SER A 250 4.61 22.88 -4.60
C SER A 250 3.40 22.36 -3.82
N ALA A 251 3.65 21.73 -2.67
CA ALA A 251 2.61 21.30 -1.74
C ALA A 251 1.95 22.48 -1.00
N THR A 252 2.65 23.62 -0.83
CA THR A 252 2.20 24.76 0.01
C THR A 252 2.05 26.07 -0.75
N GLU A 253 2.87 26.29 -1.78
CA GLU A 253 2.91 27.53 -2.56
C GLU A 253 2.34 27.31 -3.95
N PHE A 254 1.03 27.50 -4.09
CA PHE A 254 0.34 27.24 -5.34
C PHE A 254 -0.71 28.29 -5.64
N ALA A 255 -0.92 28.56 -6.93
CA ALA A 255 -1.96 29.48 -7.39
C ALA A 255 -3.35 28.81 -7.36
N GLU A 256 -4.40 29.63 -7.44
CA GLU A 256 -5.79 29.15 -7.55
C GLU A 256 -5.99 28.20 -8.74
N GLY A 257 -5.31 28.45 -9.86
CA GLY A 257 -5.34 27.55 -11.01
C GLY A 257 -4.86 26.13 -10.68
N GLU A 258 -3.75 26.00 -9.93
CA GLU A 258 -3.21 24.71 -9.51
C GLU A 258 -4.12 24.01 -8.50
N TRP A 259 -4.84 24.76 -7.65
CA TRP A 259 -5.88 24.20 -6.79
C TRP A 259 -6.95 23.48 -7.63
N PHE A 260 -7.53 24.14 -8.63
CA PHE A 260 -8.55 23.54 -9.49
C PHE A 260 -7.99 22.40 -10.34
N THR A 261 -6.78 22.53 -10.89
CA THR A 261 -6.14 21.44 -11.64
C THR A 261 -5.92 20.19 -10.78
N THR A 262 -5.50 20.36 -9.52
CA THR A 262 -5.30 19.25 -8.58
C THR A 262 -6.61 18.50 -8.34
N LEU A 263 -7.69 19.23 -8.03
CA LEU A 263 -9.00 18.61 -7.79
C LEU A 263 -9.60 17.98 -9.05
N GLN A 264 -9.41 18.60 -10.21
CA GLN A 264 -9.85 18.04 -11.49
C GLN A 264 -9.13 16.72 -11.82
N LYS A 265 -7.82 16.65 -11.55
CA LYS A 265 -7.04 15.43 -11.73
C LYS A 265 -7.47 14.34 -10.73
N ALA A 266 -7.69 14.67 -9.46
CA ALA A 266 -8.23 13.71 -8.49
C ALA A 266 -9.58 13.12 -8.94
N LEU A 267 -10.48 13.94 -9.49
CA LEU A 267 -11.77 13.50 -10.04
C LEU A 267 -11.64 12.53 -11.23
N ARG A 268 -10.50 12.49 -11.93
CA ARG A 268 -10.25 11.51 -13.01
C ARG A 268 -10.28 10.08 -12.50
N MET A 269 -10.08 9.85 -11.19
CA MET A 269 -10.19 8.52 -10.58
C MET A 269 -11.53 7.86 -10.94
N ASP A 270 -12.64 8.60 -10.99
CA ASP A 270 -13.96 8.05 -11.36
C ASP A 270 -13.97 7.43 -12.76
N GLU A 271 -13.42 8.15 -13.74
CA GLU A 271 -13.30 7.64 -15.11
C GLU A 271 -12.41 6.40 -15.17
N ILE A 272 -11.29 6.43 -14.45
CA ILE A 272 -10.31 5.36 -14.42
C ILE A 272 -10.92 4.09 -13.82
N VAL A 273 -11.48 4.15 -12.61
CA VAL A 273 -12.07 2.97 -11.94
C VAL A 273 -13.27 2.43 -12.71
N ARG A 274 -14.09 3.31 -13.29
CA ARG A 274 -15.24 2.91 -14.10
C ARG A 274 -14.81 2.18 -15.37
N ASN A 275 -13.80 2.67 -16.09
CA ASN A 275 -13.35 2.07 -17.34
C ASN A 275 -12.57 0.77 -17.13
N HIS A 276 -11.67 0.71 -16.14
CA HIS A 276 -11.03 -0.55 -15.76
C HIS A 276 -12.06 -1.57 -15.25
N GLY A 277 -13.00 -1.13 -14.41
CA GLY A 277 -14.10 -1.97 -13.93
C GLY A 277 -14.96 -2.53 -15.07
N ALA A 278 -15.27 -1.73 -16.09
CA ALA A 278 -16.00 -2.18 -17.27
C ALA A 278 -15.24 -3.24 -18.09
N ILE A 279 -13.90 -3.15 -18.13
CA ILE A 279 -13.05 -4.19 -18.74
C ILE A 279 -13.10 -5.47 -17.91
N MET A 280 -12.95 -5.36 -16.59
CA MET A 280 -13.04 -6.51 -15.69
C MET A 280 -14.40 -7.21 -15.82
N ASP A 281 -15.50 -6.46 -15.96
CA ASP A 281 -16.85 -6.99 -16.14
C ASP A 281 -16.99 -7.88 -17.40
N LYS A 282 -16.16 -7.68 -18.46
CA LYS A 282 -16.16 -8.56 -19.64
C LYS A 282 -15.72 -9.99 -19.32
N TYR A 283 -14.81 -10.15 -18.37
CA TYR A 283 -14.18 -11.43 -18.02
C TYR A 283 -14.69 -12.01 -16.70
N ASP A 284 -15.19 -11.15 -15.83
CA ASP A 284 -15.69 -11.45 -14.48
C ASP A 284 -16.96 -10.64 -14.18
N PRO A 285 -18.10 -10.94 -14.84
CA PRO A 285 -19.35 -10.19 -14.66
C PRO A 285 -19.96 -10.35 -13.26
N GLU A 286 -19.58 -11.40 -12.53
CA GLU A 286 -20.01 -11.65 -11.13
C GLU A 286 -19.19 -10.83 -10.11
N LYS A 287 -18.17 -10.11 -10.55
CA LYS A 287 -17.31 -9.25 -9.72
C LYS A 287 -16.58 -9.99 -8.60
N LYS A 288 -16.09 -11.20 -8.89
CA LYS A 288 -15.29 -12.01 -7.96
C LYS A 288 -13.90 -11.43 -7.74
N VAL A 289 -13.32 -10.81 -8.76
CA VAL A 289 -12.00 -10.14 -8.67
C VAL A 289 -12.20 -8.69 -8.24
N GLY A 290 -11.74 -8.35 -7.03
CA GLY A 290 -11.77 -6.96 -6.55
C GLY A 290 -10.81 -6.06 -7.32
N LEU A 291 -11.21 -4.83 -7.64
CA LEU A 291 -10.29 -3.78 -8.04
C LEU A 291 -9.65 -3.19 -6.76
N ILE A 292 -8.33 -3.18 -6.70
CA ILE A 292 -7.55 -2.81 -5.52
C ILE A 292 -6.74 -1.55 -5.86
N VAL A 293 -7.18 -0.37 -5.44
CA VAL A 293 -6.51 0.90 -5.76
C VAL A 293 -5.40 1.17 -4.73
N ASP A 294 -4.35 0.34 -4.76
CA ASP A 294 -3.35 0.24 -3.68
C ASP A 294 -2.16 1.19 -3.79
N GLU A 295 -2.23 2.15 -4.73
CA GLU A 295 -1.46 3.40 -4.72
C GLU A 295 -2.30 4.55 -5.28
N TRP A 296 -2.62 5.52 -4.42
CA TRP A 296 -3.27 6.76 -4.82
C TRP A 296 -2.90 7.90 -3.87
N GLY A 297 -3.12 9.13 -4.32
CA GLY A 297 -2.89 10.34 -3.52
C GLY A 297 -2.18 11.43 -4.32
N THR A 298 -1.94 12.56 -3.69
CA THR A 298 -1.21 13.69 -4.28
C THR A 298 0.30 13.45 -4.27
N TRP A 299 0.95 13.78 -5.39
CA TRP A 299 2.41 13.78 -5.48
C TRP A 299 2.90 15.12 -6.01
N PHE A 300 3.60 15.86 -5.15
CA PHE A 300 4.20 17.17 -5.42
C PHE A 300 5.72 17.07 -5.54
N ASP A 301 6.36 18.20 -5.88
CA ASP A 301 7.80 18.30 -5.71
C ASP A 301 8.12 18.24 -4.20
N ALA A 302 9.25 17.63 -3.85
CA ALA A 302 9.66 17.52 -2.44
C ALA A 302 9.89 18.91 -1.83
N GLU A 303 9.68 19.05 -0.52
CA GLU A 303 9.87 20.33 0.16
C GLU A 303 11.31 20.86 -0.07
N PRO A 304 11.48 22.16 -0.32
CA PRO A 304 12.80 22.75 -0.55
C PRO A 304 13.80 22.42 0.56
N GLY A 305 15.00 21.97 0.16
CA GLY A 305 16.07 21.60 1.09
C GLY A 305 15.99 20.17 1.64
N THR A 306 14.97 19.40 1.29
CA THR A 306 14.89 17.97 1.62
C THR A 306 15.52 17.09 0.53
N ASN A 307 15.80 15.83 0.84
CA ASN A 307 16.25 14.86 -0.17
C ASN A 307 15.06 14.53 -1.09
N PRO A 308 15.12 14.80 -2.41
CA PRO A 308 14.01 14.54 -3.31
C PRO A 308 13.65 13.05 -3.40
N GLY A 309 14.59 12.13 -3.17
CA GLY A 309 14.32 10.70 -3.13
C GLY A 309 13.53 10.24 -1.89
N PHE A 310 13.33 11.10 -0.89
CA PHE A 310 12.56 10.78 0.32
C PHE A 310 11.08 11.18 0.20
N LEU A 311 10.71 11.87 -0.89
CA LEU A 311 9.32 12.23 -1.21
C LEU A 311 8.58 12.91 -0.05
N TYR A 312 9.30 13.69 0.76
CA TYR A 312 8.71 14.49 1.82
C TYR A 312 8.04 15.72 1.21
N GLN A 313 6.73 15.83 1.41
CA GLN A 313 5.91 16.97 0.99
C GLN A 313 4.99 17.36 2.15
N GLN A 314 4.61 18.63 2.23
CA GLN A 314 3.60 19.07 3.18
C GLN A 314 2.20 18.59 2.79
N ASN A 315 1.24 18.74 3.72
CA ASN A 315 -0.16 18.41 3.52
C ASN A 315 -1.08 19.57 3.92
N THR A 316 -2.08 19.88 3.10
CA THR A 316 -2.91 21.09 3.17
C THR A 316 -4.40 20.77 3.01
N MET A 317 -5.27 21.79 3.06
CA MET A 317 -6.69 21.63 2.74
C MET A 317 -6.95 21.13 1.31
N ARG A 318 -6.01 21.34 0.38
CA ARG A 318 -6.10 20.79 -0.99
C ARG A 318 -6.09 19.27 -0.94
N ASP A 319 -5.21 18.71 -0.13
CA ASP A 319 -5.00 17.27 0.05
C ASP A 319 -6.19 16.64 0.79
N ALA A 320 -6.75 17.32 1.78
CA ALA A 320 -7.99 16.91 2.42
C ALA A 320 -9.15 16.75 1.41
N LEU A 321 -9.32 17.72 0.48
CA LEU A 321 -10.33 17.60 -0.56
C LEU A 321 -10.03 16.48 -1.56
N VAL A 322 -8.77 16.28 -1.94
CA VAL A 322 -8.38 15.14 -2.80
C VAL A 322 -8.75 13.81 -2.13
N ALA A 323 -8.49 13.66 -0.84
CA ALA A 323 -8.86 12.46 -0.08
C ALA A 323 -10.39 12.28 -0.04
N GLY A 324 -11.15 13.30 0.33
CA GLY A 324 -12.60 13.22 0.42
C GLY A 324 -13.28 12.93 -0.92
N LEU A 325 -12.83 13.57 -2.01
CA LEU A 325 -13.33 13.32 -3.36
C LEU A 325 -13.06 11.88 -3.80
N THR A 326 -11.83 11.41 -3.61
CA THR A 326 -11.41 10.08 -4.05
C THR A 326 -12.07 8.96 -3.24
N LEU A 327 -12.19 9.11 -1.91
CA LEU A 327 -12.92 8.17 -1.07
C LEU A 327 -14.41 8.11 -1.43
N ASN A 328 -15.03 9.24 -1.76
CA ASN A 328 -16.41 9.26 -2.27
C ASN A 328 -16.56 8.50 -3.58
N ILE A 329 -15.58 8.61 -4.49
CA ILE A 329 -15.54 7.83 -5.74
C ILE A 329 -15.45 6.34 -5.43
N PHE A 330 -14.54 5.91 -4.54
CA PHE A 330 -14.43 4.50 -4.16
C PHE A 330 -15.71 3.97 -3.52
N ASN A 331 -16.36 4.75 -2.66
CA ASN A 331 -17.65 4.40 -2.07
C ASN A 331 -18.75 4.22 -3.13
N GLN A 332 -18.76 5.06 -4.17
CA GLN A 332 -19.70 4.93 -5.30
C GLN A 332 -19.43 3.67 -6.14
N HIS A 333 -18.18 3.24 -6.24
CA HIS A 333 -17.75 2.05 -6.98
C HIS A 333 -17.54 0.82 -6.08
N CYS A 334 -18.10 0.79 -4.87
CA CYS A 334 -17.87 -0.27 -3.87
C CYS A 334 -18.29 -1.68 -4.32
N GLY A 335 -19.09 -1.80 -5.37
CA GLY A 335 -19.42 -3.08 -6.00
C GLY A 335 -18.25 -3.75 -6.73
N ARG A 336 -17.18 -3.00 -7.04
CA ARG A 336 -15.96 -3.52 -7.70
C ARG A 336 -14.68 -3.10 -6.96
N VAL A 337 -14.60 -1.88 -6.44
CA VAL A 337 -13.47 -1.41 -5.63
C VAL A 337 -13.61 -1.97 -4.22
N HIS A 338 -12.74 -2.91 -3.84
CA HIS A 338 -12.81 -3.60 -2.55
C HIS A 338 -11.72 -3.18 -1.57
N MET A 339 -10.66 -2.54 -2.06
CA MET A 339 -9.54 -2.04 -1.26
C MET A 339 -8.92 -0.84 -1.96
N ALA A 340 -8.39 0.09 -1.16
CA ALA A 340 -7.50 1.13 -1.63
C ALA A 340 -6.46 1.45 -0.56
N ASN A 341 -5.29 1.93 -0.96
CA ASN A 341 -4.19 2.25 -0.05
C ASN A 341 -3.59 3.61 -0.40
N LEU A 342 -3.76 4.58 0.52
CA LEU A 342 -3.20 5.92 0.34
C LEU A 342 -1.67 5.88 0.43
N ALA A 343 -1.01 6.51 -0.54
CA ALA A 343 0.43 6.65 -0.62
C ALA A 343 0.90 7.99 0.01
N GLN A 344 1.65 8.00 1.11
CA GLN A 344 1.95 6.88 2.02
C GLN A 344 1.51 7.23 3.45
N THR A 345 1.87 6.39 4.42
CA THR A 345 1.27 6.47 5.77
C THR A 345 1.88 7.60 6.61
N VAL A 346 3.22 7.72 6.62
CA VAL A 346 3.96 8.68 7.46
C VAL A 346 5.08 9.33 6.64
N ASN A 347 5.29 10.64 6.78
CA ASN A 347 6.40 11.43 6.19
C ASN A 347 6.61 11.38 4.66
N VAL A 348 5.83 10.58 3.92
CA VAL A 348 6.06 10.29 2.50
C VAL A 348 4.78 10.54 1.72
N LEU A 349 4.88 11.30 0.63
CA LEU A 349 3.77 11.66 -0.25
C LEU A 349 2.59 12.26 0.54
N GLN A 350 1.35 11.81 0.31
CA GLN A 350 0.17 12.36 0.98
C GLN A 350 -0.01 11.78 2.39
N ALA A 351 0.98 11.96 3.25
CA ALA A 351 1.04 11.35 4.57
C ALA A 351 -0.13 11.74 5.48
N LEU A 352 -0.55 10.80 6.34
CA LEU A 352 -1.47 11.09 7.44
C LEU A 352 -0.75 11.76 8.61
N ILE A 353 0.50 11.39 8.82
CA ILE A 353 1.30 11.80 9.97
C ILE A 353 2.63 12.36 9.45
N LEU A 354 3.07 13.49 10.00
CA LEU A 354 4.44 13.95 9.83
C LEU A 354 5.15 13.95 11.19
N THR A 355 6.42 13.58 11.18
CA THR A 355 7.26 13.52 12.37
C THR A 355 8.61 14.17 12.09
N ASP A 356 9.24 14.72 13.13
CA ASP A 356 10.65 15.11 13.12
C ASP A 356 11.24 14.90 14.53
N GLY A 357 12.05 13.85 14.68
CA GLY A 357 12.40 13.35 16.00
C GLY A 357 11.14 13.07 16.84
N ALA A 358 11.06 13.72 18.01
CA ALA A 358 9.93 13.63 18.93
C ALA A 358 8.72 14.49 18.51
N ASP A 359 8.89 15.43 17.58
CA ASP A 359 7.78 16.23 17.07
C ASP A 359 6.85 15.36 16.22
N PHE A 360 5.57 15.66 16.30
CA PHE A 360 4.49 14.87 15.74
C PHE A 360 3.32 15.78 15.36
N LEU A 361 2.76 15.58 14.17
CA LEU A 361 1.53 16.25 13.74
C LEU A 361 0.62 15.33 12.92
N LEU A 362 -0.67 15.63 12.97
CA LEU A 362 -1.71 15.01 12.17
C LEU A 362 -2.03 15.94 11.00
N THR A 363 -2.06 15.41 9.79
CA THR A 363 -2.28 16.21 8.59
C THR A 363 -3.78 16.47 8.35
N PRO A 364 -4.14 17.47 7.51
CA PRO A 364 -5.49 17.60 7.01
C PRO A 364 -6.05 16.30 6.40
N THR A 365 -5.24 15.52 5.69
CA THR A 365 -5.65 14.18 5.20
C THR A 365 -6.00 13.21 6.34
N TYR A 366 -5.25 13.17 7.44
CA TYR A 366 -5.61 12.35 8.61
C TYR A 366 -7.02 12.64 9.11
N HIS A 367 -7.38 13.93 9.21
CA HIS A 367 -8.70 14.32 9.68
C HIS A 367 -9.83 13.90 8.73
N VAL A 368 -9.58 13.76 7.43
CA VAL A 368 -10.55 13.17 6.50
C VAL A 368 -10.77 11.70 6.83
N PHE A 369 -9.72 10.92 7.07
CA PHE A 369 -9.85 9.51 7.46
C PHE A 369 -10.53 9.34 8.82
N ASP A 370 -10.24 10.21 9.81
CA ASP A 370 -10.94 10.27 11.11
C ASP A 370 -12.45 10.57 10.93
N LEU A 371 -12.81 11.49 10.02
CA LEU A 371 -14.22 11.79 9.73
C LEU A 371 -14.94 10.67 8.96
N TYR A 372 -14.23 9.98 8.08
CA TYR A 372 -14.80 8.96 7.20
C TYR A 372 -14.90 7.57 7.83
N GLN A 373 -14.45 7.39 9.08
CA GLN A 373 -14.56 6.10 9.78
C GLN A 373 -15.97 5.54 9.84
N VAL A 374 -16.99 6.40 9.80
CA VAL A 374 -18.41 6.01 9.79
C VAL A 374 -18.84 5.26 8.52
N HIS A 375 -17.98 5.20 7.50
CA HIS A 375 -18.17 4.43 6.28
C HIS A 375 -17.45 3.07 6.27
N GLN A 376 -16.66 2.77 7.31
CA GLN A 376 -15.90 1.51 7.43
C GLN A 376 -16.76 0.34 7.91
#